data_AF-A0A1H8W8L3-F1
#
_entry.id   AF-A0A1H8W8L3-F1
#
_cell.length_a   1.000
_cell.length_b   1.000
_cell.length_c   1.000
_cell.angle_alpha   90.00
_cell.angle_beta   90.00
_cell.angle_gamma   90.00
#
_symmetry.space_group_name_H-M   'P 1'
#
loop_
_entity.id
_entity.type
_entity.pdbx_description
1 polymer ?
#
loop_
_entity_poly.entity_id
_entity_poly.type
_entity_poly.pdbx_seq_one_letter_code
_entity_poly.pdbx_strand_id
1 'polypeptide(L)'
;MGLHGGGHGGCGTRRMTPEEFFRWQEGQDEPFELVDGVPIPKHRMMTGASVQHDRVTVNIIIALGNQLRGSRCRPTTDDVSLRTSITTIRRPDVTVECGEMVYDTHEAREPRLVVEVASPSTTTVDRTVKLEEYKRHPSL
;
A
#
# COMPACT_ATOMS: atom_id res chain seq x y z
N MET A 1 -28.50 32.81 17.57
CA MET A 1 -29.83 32.44 17.05
C MET A 1 -29.67 32.02 15.60
N GLY A 2 -29.87 30.73 15.33
CA GLY A 2 -30.12 30.16 13.98
C GLY A 2 -28.90 30.12 13.04
N LEU A 3 -28.58 29.04 12.34
CA LEU A 3 -29.29 27.78 12.11
C LEU A 3 -28.26 26.67 11.84
N HIS A 4 -28.53 25.51 12.46
CA HIS A 4 -28.01 24.23 12.04
C HIS A 4 -28.34 23.97 10.56
N GLY A 5 -27.35 23.46 9.83
CA GLY A 5 -27.52 22.85 8.51
C GLY A 5 -26.72 21.55 8.47
N GLY A 6 -27.21 20.54 9.18
CA GLY A 6 -26.71 19.17 9.05
C GLY A 6 -27.09 18.61 7.68
N GLY A 7 -26.09 18.17 6.93
CA GLY A 7 -26.26 17.38 5.72
C GLY A 7 -25.70 15.98 5.96
N HIS A 8 -26.51 15.09 6.53
CA HIS A 8 -26.28 13.65 6.45
C HIS A 8 -26.60 13.19 5.03
N GLY A 9 -25.61 13.26 4.13
CA GLY A 9 -25.61 12.58 2.85
C GLY A 9 -25.15 11.13 3.03
N GLY A 10 -25.87 10.18 2.43
CA GLY A 10 -25.72 8.74 2.65
C GLY A 10 -24.29 8.19 2.55
N CYS A 11 -24.02 7.17 3.37
CA CYS A 11 -22.78 6.38 3.41
C CYS A 11 -22.60 5.56 2.12
N GLY A 12 -22.30 6.21 1.01
CA GLY A 12 -21.84 5.58 -0.22
C GLY A 12 -20.38 5.93 -0.42
N THR A 13 -19.46 5.02 -0.11
CA THR A 13 -18.04 5.27 -0.33
C THR A 13 -17.81 5.52 -1.82
N ARG A 14 -17.30 6.70 -2.17
CA ARG A 14 -17.01 7.07 -3.55
C ARG A 14 -16.02 6.06 -4.11
N ARG A 15 -16.45 5.30 -5.12
CA ARG A 15 -15.52 4.47 -5.90
C ARG A 15 -14.64 5.36 -6.76
N MET A 16 -13.37 5.00 -6.89
CA MET A 16 -12.34 5.72 -7.62
C MET A 16 -11.59 4.77 -8.55
N THR A 17 -11.17 5.27 -9.72
CA THR A 17 -10.10 4.60 -10.47
C THR A 17 -8.75 4.79 -9.75
N PRO A 18 -7.73 3.99 -10.06
CA PRO A 18 -6.36 4.21 -9.57
C PRO A 18 -5.86 5.66 -9.77
N GLU A 19 -6.12 6.25 -10.93
CA GLU A 19 -5.67 7.60 -11.29
C GLU A 19 -6.45 8.69 -10.54
N GLU A 20 -7.73 8.46 -10.25
CA GLU A 20 -8.50 9.31 -9.36
C GLU A 20 -8.03 9.18 -7.92
N PHE A 21 -7.71 7.97 -7.48
CA PHE A 21 -7.22 7.68 -6.15
C PHE A 21 -5.91 8.38 -5.86
N PHE A 22 -4.91 8.32 -6.75
CA PHE A 22 -3.63 9.02 -6.53
C PHE A 22 -3.81 10.53 -6.39
N ARG A 23 -4.62 11.16 -7.27
CA ARG A 23 -4.93 12.60 -7.16
C ARG A 23 -5.67 12.95 -5.86
N TRP A 24 -6.55 12.06 -5.40
CA TRP A 24 -7.27 12.27 -4.14
C TRP A 24 -6.35 12.08 -2.91
N GLN A 25 -5.42 11.13 -2.96
CA GLN A 25 -4.44 10.82 -1.91
C GLN A 25 -3.49 11.98 -1.63
N GLU A 26 -3.15 12.80 -2.63
CA GLU A 26 -2.31 14.02 -2.46
C GLU A 26 -2.91 15.02 -1.45
N GLY A 27 -4.23 15.01 -1.26
CA GLY A 27 -4.93 15.87 -0.30
C GLY A 27 -5.22 15.22 1.05
N GLN A 28 -4.69 14.02 1.32
CA GLN A 28 -4.91 13.32 2.59
C GLN A 28 -3.65 13.32 3.44
N ASP A 29 -3.82 13.50 4.75
CA ASP A 29 -2.71 13.48 5.72
C ASP A 29 -2.22 12.07 6.07
N GLU A 30 -2.96 11.04 5.65
CA GLU A 30 -2.67 9.65 5.97
C GLU A 30 -2.69 8.77 4.70
N PRO A 31 -1.94 7.65 4.69
CA PRO A 31 -1.93 6.75 3.54
C PRO A 31 -3.17 5.85 3.49
N PHE A 32 -3.69 5.62 2.28
CA PHE A 32 -4.77 4.69 1.99
C PHE A 32 -4.32 3.55 1.08
N GLU A 33 -5.01 2.42 1.15
CA GLU A 33 -5.09 1.45 0.05
C GLU A 33 -6.36 1.71 -0.77
N LEU A 34 -6.38 1.31 -2.04
CA LEU A 34 -7.58 1.26 -2.86
C LEU A 34 -8.02 -0.20 -3.00
N VAL A 35 -9.22 -0.54 -2.56
CA VAL A 35 -9.73 -1.93 -2.58
C VAL A 35 -11.06 -1.96 -3.32
N ASP A 36 -11.09 -2.59 -4.50
CA ASP A 36 -12.27 -2.61 -5.38
C ASP A 36 -12.83 -1.20 -5.68
N GLY A 37 -11.91 -0.25 -5.85
CA GLY A 37 -12.19 1.16 -6.08
C GLY A 37 -12.53 1.94 -4.81
N VAL A 38 -12.49 1.33 -3.63
CA VAL A 38 -12.84 1.98 -2.36
C VAL A 38 -11.57 2.35 -1.58
N PRO A 39 -11.33 3.63 -1.26
CA PRO A 39 -10.21 4.00 -0.40
C PRO A 39 -10.40 3.48 1.03
N ILE A 40 -9.41 2.75 1.54
CA ILE A 40 -9.37 2.20 2.90
C ILE A 40 -8.16 2.78 3.64
N PRO A 41 -8.33 3.50 4.76
CA PRO A 41 -7.21 4.08 5.49
C PRO A 41 -6.27 2.98 6.02
N LYS A 42 -4.97 3.12 5.79
CA LYS A 42 -3.99 2.07 6.14
C LYS A 42 -3.92 1.83 7.64
N HIS A 43 -4.10 2.85 8.49
CA HIS A 43 -4.11 2.67 9.94
C HIS A 43 -5.26 1.76 10.43
N ARG A 44 -6.38 1.69 9.71
CA ARG A 44 -7.47 0.76 10.05
C ARG A 44 -7.08 -0.69 9.79
N MET A 45 -6.14 -0.91 8.88
CA MET A 45 -5.53 -2.20 8.62
C MET A 45 -4.43 -2.45 9.66
N MET A 46 -3.60 -1.44 9.92
CA MET A 46 -2.44 -1.49 10.82
C MET A 46 -2.73 -0.87 12.19
N THR A 47 -3.74 -1.35 12.92
CA THR A 47 -3.99 -0.84 14.27
C THR A 47 -2.82 -1.18 15.19
N GLY A 48 -1.99 -0.17 15.48
CA GLY A 48 -0.82 -0.31 16.34
C GLY A 48 0.40 -0.88 15.61
N ALA A 49 0.87 -0.19 14.57
CA ALA A 49 2.24 -0.37 14.07
C ALA A 49 3.19 -0.36 15.27
N SER A 50 3.66 -1.56 15.62
CA SER A 50 4.40 -1.77 16.85
C SER A 50 5.87 -1.58 16.55
N VAL A 51 6.64 -1.18 17.55
CA VAL A 51 8.12 -1.16 17.48
C VAL A 51 8.68 -2.51 16.98
N GLN A 52 7.95 -3.61 17.20
CA GLN A 52 8.30 -4.94 16.68
C GLN A 52 8.09 -5.06 15.17
N HIS A 53 6.96 -4.56 14.64
CA HIS A 53 6.70 -4.52 13.19
C HIS A 53 7.77 -3.68 12.49
N ASP A 54 8.02 -2.47 12.98
CA ASP A 54 9.05 -1.57 12.42
C ASP A 54 10.43 -2.22 12.42
N ARG A 55 10.82 -2.86 13.53
CA ARG A 55 12.12 -3.55 13.64
C ARG A 55 12.25 -4.67 12.61
N VAL A 56 11.19 -5.44 12.38
CA VAL A 56 11.21 -6.53 11.37
C VAL A 56 11.30 -5.94 9.96
N THR A 57 10.47 -4.95 9.64
CA THR A 57 10.46 -4.24 8.35
C THR A 57 11.84 -3.66 8.03
N VAL A 58 12.46 -2.94 8.98
CA VAL A 58 13.79 -2.34 8.81
C VAL A 58 14.86 -3.41 8.57
N ASN A 59 14.83 -4.52 9.32
CA ASN A 59 15.79 -5.61 9.11
C ASN A 59 15.65 -6.25 7.72
N ILE A 60 14.41 -6.42 7.22
CA ILE A 60 14.14 -6.93 5.88
C ILE A 60 14.71 -5.97 4.83
N ILE A 61 14.44 -4.66 4.96
CA ILE A 61 14.96 -3.64 4.04
C ILE A 61 16.49 -3.64 4.03
N ILE A 62 17.15 -3.70 5.18
CA ILE A 62 18.63 -3.75 5.26
C ILE A 62 19.16 -5.03 4.60
N ALA A 63 18.57 -6.18 4.90
CA ALA A 63 19.02 -7.46 4.35
C ALA A 63 18.86 -7.50 2.82
N LEU A 64 17.72 -7.04 2.29
CA LEU A 64 17.47 -6.96 0.85
C LEU A 64 18.38 -5.91 0.19
N GLY A 65 18.52 -4.73 0.79
CA GLY A 65 19.35 -3.66 0.26
C GLY A 65 20.83 -4.07 0.14
N ASN A 66 21.34 -4.84 1.10
CA ASN A 66 22.69 -5.41 1.02
C ASN A 66 22.82 -6.46 -0.09
N GLN A 67 21.83 -7.34 -0.24
CA GLN A 67 21.84 -8.38 -1.29
C GLN A 67 21.70 -7.82 -2.70
N LEU A 68 20.93 -6.74 -2.86
CA LEU A 68 20.62 -6.13 -4.16
C LEU A 68 21.64 -5.06 -4.59
N ARG A 69 22.66 -4.78 -3.77
CA ARG A 69 23.67 -3.76 -4.05
C ARG A 69 24.37 -4.02 -5.39
N GLY A 70 24.42 -3.00 -6.25
CA GLY A 70 25.00 -3.08 -7.60
C GLY A 70 24.04 -3.60 -8.67
N SER A 71 22.82 -4.02 -8.29
CA SER A 71 21.74 -4.29 -9.23
C SER A 71 20.89 -3.04 -9.49
N ARG A 72 19.93 -3.14 -10.42
CA ARG A 72 18.91 -2.09 -10.64
C ARG A 72 17.75 -2.13 -9.63
N CYS A 73 17.69 -3.19 -8.80
CA CYS A 73 16.60 -3.43 -7.88
C CYS A 73 16.85 -2.80 -6.52
N ARG A 74 15.78 -2.36 -5.85
CA ARG A 74 15.86 -1.74 -4.53
C ARG A 74 14.65 -2.11 -3.67
N PRO A 75 14.82 -2.34 -2.37
CA PRO A 75 13.68 -2.43 -1.47
C PRO A 75 13.08 -1.02 -1.28
N THR A 76 11.76 -0.96 -1.20
CA THR A 76 10.97 0.24 -0.90
C THR A 76 10.15 0.00 0.34
N THR A 77 9.75 1.07 1.01
CA THR A 77 8.73 1.02 2.07
C THR A 77 7.34 0.95 1.44
N ASP A 78 6.34 1.00 2.30
CA ASP A 78 4.95 1.11 1.92
C ASP A 78 4.58 2.41 1.22
N ASP A 79 5.49 3.38 1.13
CA ASP A 79 5.32 4.60 0.32
C ASP A 79 5.23 4.34 -1.18
N VAL A 80 5.76 3.21 -1.62
CA VAL A 80 5.56 2.72 -2.97
C VAL A 80 4.44 1.69 -2.96
N SER A 81 3.37 2.02 -3.66
CA SER A 81 2.19 1.17 -3.80
C SER A 81 2.32 0.19 -4.97
N LEU A 82 1.47 -0.83 -4.97
CA LEU A 82 1.40 -1.87 -5.98
C LEU A 82 -0.03 -2.00 -6.49
N ARG A 83 -0.22 -1.83 -7.80
CA ARG A 83 -1.50 -2.09 -8.46
C ARG A 83 -1.67 -3.61 -8.66
N THR A 84 -2.63 -4.21 -7.95
CA THR A 84 -2.93 -5.65 -8.06
C THR A 84 -4.10 -5.96 -8.97
N SER A 85 -4.90 -4.93 -9.32
CA SER A 85 -5.97 -5.03 -10.32
C SER A 85 -6.27 -3.65 -10.93
N ILE A 86 -7.20 -3.60 -11.89
CA ILE A 86 -7.69 -2.33 -12.45
C ILE A 86 -8.38 -1.42 -11.43
N THR A 87 -8.74 -1.94 -10.25
CA THR A 87 -9.46 -1.22 -9.19
C THR A 87 -8.79 -1.34 -7.82
N THR A 88 -7.64 -2.00 -7.72
CA THR A 88 -6.99 -2.30 -6.44
C THR A 88 -5.54 -1.85 -6.43
N ILE A 89 -5.19 -1.03 -5.44
CA ILE A 89 -3.84 -0.60 -5.12
C ILE A 89 -3.56 -0.97 -3.66
N ARG A 90 -2.51 -1.76 -3.44
CA ARG A 90 -2.02 -2.16 -2.11
C ARG A 90 -0.77 -1.36 -1.74
N ARG A 91 -0.49 -1.21 -0.44
CA ARG A 91 0.76 -0.61 0.07
C ARG A 91 1.47 -1.63 0.97
N PRO A 92 2.18 -2.61 0.37
CA PRO A 92 2.84 -3.65 1.14
C PRO A 92 3.94 -3.08 2.04
N ASP A 93 4.28 -3.79 3.12
CA ASP A 93 5.33 -3.32 4.04
C ASP A 93 6.70 -3.17 3.37
N VAL A 94 7.06 -4.10 2.48
CA VAL A 94 8.26 -4.00 1.63
C VAL A 94 7.97 -4.48 0.22
N THR A 95 8.42 -3.73 -0.78
CA THR A 95 8.45 -4.18 -2.18
C THR A 95 9.87 -4.11 -2.73
N VAL A 96 10.29 -5.06 -3.57
CA VAL A 96 11.52 -4.93 -4.37
C VAL A 96 11.13 -4.44 -5.77
N GLU A 97 11.52 -3.20 -6.08
CA GLU A 97 11.25 -2.53 -7.35
C GLU A 97 12.51 -2.51 -8.23
N CYS A 98 12.39 -2.99 -9.47
CA CYS A 98 13.51 -3.13 -10.41
C CYS A 98 13.41 -2.27 -11.68
N GLY A 99 12.33 -1.53 -11.87
CA GLY A 99 12.13 -0.60 -12.97
C GLY A 99 12.92 0.69 -12.76
N GLU A 100 12.90 1.59 -13.72
CA GLU A 100 13.67 2.84 -13.64
C GLU A 100 13.25 3.71 -12.45
N MET A 101 14.22 4.40 -11.84
CA MET A 101 13.92 5.33 -10.77
C MET A 101 13.23 6.55 -11.37
N VAL A 102 11.96 6.73 -11.04
CA VAL A 102 11.21 7.93 -11.38
C VAL A 102 10.93 8.68 -10.10
N TYR A 103 11.35 9.95 -10.06
CA TYR A 103 11.05 10.81 -8.92
C TYR A 103 9.54 11.07 -8.84
N ASP A 104 9.05 11.22 -7.62
CA ASP A 104 7.65 11.55 -7.33
C ASP A 104 6.62 10.53 -7.88
N THR A 105 7.04 9.27 -8.04
CA THR A 105 6.13 8.15 -8.31
C THR A 105 5.76 7.45 -7.00
N HIS A 106 4.47 7.13 -6.86
CA HIS A 106 3.93 6.38 -5.71
C HIS A 106 3.54 4.95 -6.08
N GLU A 107 3.88 4.48 -7.29
CA GLU A 107 3.52 3.16 -7.81
C GLU A 107 4.77 2.43 -8.33
N ALA A 108 4.90 1.15 -7.95
CA ALA A 108 5.89 0.22 -8.45
C ALA A 108 5.69 -0.07 -9.95
N ARG A 109 6.77 -0.23 -10.71
CA ARG A 109 6.77 -0.43 -12.17
C ARG A 109 7.20 -1.84 -12.57
N GLU A 110 8.28 -2.33 -12.00
CA GLU A 110 8.72 -3.72 -12.12
C GLU A 110 8.93 -4.35 -10.74
N PRO A 111 7.84 -4.63 -10.00
CA PRO A 111 7.94 -5.29 -8.71
C PRO A 111 8.37 -6.75 -8.91
N ARG A 112 9.32 -7.21 -8.09
CA ARG A 112 9.89 -8.58 -8.13
C ARG A 112 9.77 -9.35 -6.82
N LEU A 113 9.44 -8.67 -5.73
CA LEU A 113 9.17 -9.28 -4.44
C LEU A 113 8.23 -8.36 -3.67
N VAL A 114 7.30 -8.96 -2.94
CA VAL A 114 6.47 -8.30 -1.94
C VAL A 114 6.64 -9.03 -0.61
N VAL A 115 6.75 -8.28 0.47
CA VAL A 115 6.78 -8.80 1.83
C VAL A 115 5.75 -8.04 2.67
N GLU A 116 4.88 -8.79 3.33
CA GLU A 116 3.97 -8.28 4.36
C GLU A 116 4.44 -8.81 5.72
N VAL A 117 4.65 -7.91 6.67
CA VAL A 117 5.07 -8.27 8.03
C VAL A 117 3.81 -8.50 8.86
N ALA A 118 3.60 -9.76 9.23
CA ALA A 118 2.40 -10.19 9.92
C ALA A 118 2.13 -9.36 11.21
N SER A 119 0.94 -8.79 11.29
CA SER A 119 0.41 -8.11 12.48
C SER A 119 -0.92 -8.72 12.92
N PRO A 120 -1.32 -8.66 14.20
CA PRO A 120 -2.61 -9.21 14.64
C PRO A 120 -3.82 -8.66 13.88
N SER A 121 -3.75 -7.41 13.40
CA SER A 121 -4.85 -6.73 12.72
C SER A 121 -4.94 -7.05 11.21
N THR A 122 -3.82 -7.38 10.55
CA THR A 122 -3.80 -7.65 9.10
C THR A 122 -3.59 -9.09 8.70
N THR A 123 -3.04 -9.94 9.58
CA THR A 123 -2.55 -11.29 9.23
C THR A 123 -3.56 -12.12 8.42
N THR A 124 -4.85 -12.07 8.78
CA THR A 124 -5.89 -12.80 8.06
C THR A 124 -6.00 -12.34 6.60
N VAL A 125 -6.09 -11.02 6.38
CA VAL A 125 -6.23 -10.44 5.04
C VAL A 125 -4.96 -10.65 4.22
N ASP A 126 -3.79 -10.49 4.85
CA ASP A 126 -2.49 -10.67 4.18
C ASP A 126 -2.31 -12.10 3.66
N ARG A 127 -2.67 -13.09 4.48
CA ARG A 127 -2.49 -14.53 4.15
C ARG A 127 -3.56 -15.10 3.23
N THR A 128 -4.68 -14.41 3.04
CA THR A 128 -5.81 -14.94 2.26
C THR A 128 -6.04 -14.11 1.01
N VAL A 129 -6.39 -12.82 1.16
CA VAL A 129 -6.79 -11.96 0.06
C VAL A 129 -5.57 -11.42 -0.66
N LYS A 130 -4.66 -10.74 0.06
CA LYS A 130 -3.50 -10.09 -0.57
C LYS A 130 -2.54 -11.10 -1.18
N LEU A 131 -2.32 -12.25 -0.52
CA LEU A 131 -1.49 -13.32 -1.07
C LEU A 131 -1.99 -13.79 -2.45
N GLU A 132 -3.30 -13.98 -2.62
CA GLU A 132 -3.87 -14.41 -3.90
C GLU A 132 -3.85 -13.29 -4.94
N GLU A 133 -4.00 -12.02 -4.53
CA GLU A 133 -3.77 -10.87 -5.40
C GLU A 133 -2.32 -10.82 -5.92
N TYR A 134 -1.34 -10.97 -5.02
CA TYR A 134 0.08 -10.92 -5.38
C TYR A 134 0.50 -12.09 -6.28
N LYS A 135 0.01 -13.32 -6.02
CA LYS A 135 0.25 -14.48 -6.89
C LYS A 135 -0.26 -14.31 -8.32
N ARG A 136 -1.26 -13.43 -8.52
CA ARG A 136 -1.83 -13.14 -9.85
C ARG A 136 -1.14 -11.97 -10.53
N HIS A 137 -0.26 -11.25 -9.83
CA HIS A 137 0.45 -10.12 -10.41
C HIS A 137 1.46 -10.63 -11.44
N PRO A 138 1.46 -10.12 -12.70
CA PRO A 138 2.23 -10.73 -13.79
C PRO A 138 3.75 -10.83 -13.61
N SER A 139 4.32 -10.02 -12.73
CA SER A 139 5.77 -9.93 -12.50
C SER A 139 6.25 -10.45 -11.13
N LEU A 140 5.32 -10.86 -10.26
CA LEU A 140 5.62 -11.40 -8.93
C LEU A 140 5.64 -12.93 -8.90
#